data_AF-F3GK49-F1
#
_entry.id   AF-F3GK49-F1
#
_cell.length_a   1.000
_cell.length_b   1.000
_cell.length_c   1.000
_cell.angle_alpha   90.00
_cell.angle_beta   90.00
_cell.angle_gamma   90.00
#
_symmetry.space_group_name_H-M   'P 1'
#
loop_
_entity.id
_entity.type
_entity.pdbx_description
1 polymer ?
#
loop_
_entity_poly.entity_id
_entity_poly.type
_entity_poly.pdbx_seq_one_letter_code
_entity_poly.pdbx_strand_id
1 'polypeptide(L)'
;ENGSCEAGTKDGKKVAALAAGGHFDPAKTGKHLGPYADGHLGDLPALYVAADGTASYPVLAPRLKKLSKVKGHALMVHAGGDNHSDHPAPLGGGGDRAACGVI
;
A
#
# COMPACT_ATOMS: atom_id res chain seq x y z
N GLU A 1 2.29 7.33 1.33
CA GLU A 1 2.95 8.16 2.36
C GLU A 1 2.22 9.49 2.60
N ASN A 2 1.48 10.03 1.62
CA ASN A 2 0.67 11.23 1.77
C ASN A 2 -0.82 10.88 1.90
N GLY A 3 -1.59 11.74 2.55
CA GLY A 3 -3.05 11.66 2.62
C GLY A 3 -3.73 12.26 1.40
N SER A 4 -3.46 11.71 0.22
CA SER A 4 -4.09 12.13 -1.04
C SER A 4 -4.29 10.94 -1.96
N CYS A 5 -5.42 10.92 -2.67
CA CYS A 5 -5.75 9.92 -3.69
C CYS A 5 -5.83 10.53 -5.09
N GLU A 6 -5.34 11.76 -5.26
CA GLU A 6 -5.36 12.44 -6.54
C GLU A 6 -4.45 11.74 -7.55
N ALA A 7 -4.91 11.71 -8.79
CA ALA A 7 -4.08 11.27 -9.91
C ALA A 7 -2.91 12.25 -10.13
N GLY A 8 -1.88 11.79 -10.81
CA GLY A 8 -0.75 12.62 -11.19
C GLY A 8 -0.12 12.17 -12.50
N THR A 9 0.94 12.85 -12.92
CA THR A 9 1.69 12.49 -14.14
C THR A 9 3.09 12.01 -13.76
N LYS A 10 3.49 10.85 -14.27
CA LYS A 10 4.84 10.29 -14.13
C LYS A 10 5.31 9.83 -15.50
N ASP A 11 6.51 10.25 -15.92
CA ASP A 11 7.11 9.91 -17.21
C ASP A 11 6.16 10.16 -18.40
N GLY A 12 5.42 11.27 -18.35
CA GLY A 12 4.44 11.67 -19.37
C GLY A 12 3.13 10.88 -19.36
N LYS A 13 2.94 9.92 -18.45
CA LYS A 13 1.71 9.11 -18.31
C LYS A 13 0.90 9.54 -17.10
N LYS A 14 -0.43 9.57 -17.23
CA LYS A 14 -1.34 9.74 -16.10
C LYS A 14 -1.34 8.46 -15.25
N VAL A 15 -1.17 8.60 -13.95
CA VAL A 15 -1.14 7.51 -12.98
C VAL A 15 -2.20 7.78 -11.92
N ALA A 16 -3.11 6.82 -11.72
CA ALA A 16 -4.15 6.89 -10.70
C ALA A 16 -3.53 7.02 -9.31
N ALA A 17 -4.14 7.85 -8.46
CA ALA A 17 -3.75 8.06 -7.06
C ALA A 17 -2.26 8.35 -6.80
N LEU A 18 -1.50 8.85 -7.80
CA LEU A 18 -0.06 9.09 -7.71
C LEU A 18 0.32 9.99 -6.52
N ALA A 19 -0.53 10.97 -6.18
CA ALA A 19 -0.30 11.92 -5.10
C ALA A 19 -0.17 11.27 -3.71
N ALA A 20 -0.65 10.03 -3.54
CA ALA A 20 -0.44 9.24 -2.32
C ALA A 20 1.06 9.01 -2.03
N GLY A 21 1.94 9.17 -3.03
CA GLY A 21 3.38 8.93 -2.92
C GLY A 21 3.73 7.45 -2.83
N GLY A 22 4.85 7.13 -2.17
CA GLY A 22 5.30 5.75 -1.93
C GLY A 22 4.62 5.05 -0.77
N HIS A 23 5.10 3.85 -0.40
CA HIS A 23 4.69 3.17 0.82
C HIS A 23 5.10 4.00 2.05
N PHE A 24 4.33 3.93 3.13
CA PHE A 24 4.66 4.66 4.36
C PHE A 24 5.91 4.04 5.02
N ASP A 25 7.04 4.74 4.93
CA ASP A 25 8.34 4.26 5.39
C ASP A 25 9.08 5.30 6.25
N PRO A 26 8.61 5.57 7.49
CA PRO A 26 9.22 6.59 8.35
C PRO A 26 10.65 6.25 8.76
N ALA A 27 11.03 4.97 8.74
CA ALA A 27 12.38 4.50 9.05
C ALA A 27 13.32 4.53 7.83
N LYS A 28 12.82 4.90 6.64
CA LYS A 28 13.59 4.97 5.39
C LYS A 28 14.32 3.66 5.09
N THR A 29 13.64 2.54 5.32
CA THR A 29 14.14 1.19 5.06
C THR A 29 14.40 0.94 3.58
N GLY A 30 13.59 1.53 2.70
CA GLY A 30 13.69 1.37 1.24
C GLY A 30 13.49 -0.07 0.76
N LYS A 31 12.79 -0.90 1.53
CA LYS A 31 12.55 -2.32 1.23
C LYS A 31 11.11 -2.69 1.53
N HIS A 32 10.48 -3.39 0.59
CA HIS A 32 9.17 -3.97 0.78
C HIS A 32 9.31 -5.40 1.32
N LEU A 33 8.91 -5.61 2.57
CA LEU A 33 9.11 -6.87 3.30
C LEU A 33 7.84 -7.38 4.00
N GLY A 34 6.69 -6.75 3.69
CA GLY A 34 5.41 -7.17 4.23
C GLY A 34 5.18 -6.78 5.70
N PRO A 35 4.06 -7.26 6.28
CA PRO A 35 3.56 -6.79 7.58
C PRO A 35 4.32 -7.30 8.81
N TYR A 36 5.21 -8.28 8.63
CA TYR A 36 5.82 -9.05 9.73
C TYR A 36 7.35 -8.90 9.82
N ALA A 37 7.97 -8.14 8.93
CA ALA A 37 9.42 -7.91 8.90
C ALA A 37 9.75 -6.41 8.87
N ASP A 38 11.02 -6.06 9.00
CA ASP A 38 11.50 -4.68 9.11
C ASP A 38 11.74 -4.01 7.74
N GLY A 39 10.67 -3.91 6.95
CA GLY A 39 10.58 -3.08 5.74
C GLY A 39 9.75 -1.82 5.99
N HIS A 40 9.11 -1.31 4.95
CA HIS A 40 8.18 -0.18 5.07
C HIS A 40 7.16 -0.44 6.19
N LEU A 41 6.86 0.57 7.01
CA LEU A 41 5.91 0.43 8.12
C LEU A 41 4.45 0.28 7.62
N GLY A 42 4.17 0.82 6.44
CA GLY A 42 2.86 0.75 5.79
C GLY A 42 2.57 -0.53 5.02
N ASP A 43 3.49 -1.49 4.98
CA ASP A 43 3.22 -2.79 4.36
C ASP A 43 2.20 -3.56 5.24
N LEU A 44 1.03 -3.86 4.67
CA LEU A 44 -0.07 -4.58 5.32
C LEU A 44 -0.18 -5.99 4.73
N PRO A 45 -0.91 -6.93 5.38
CA PRO A 45 -1.29 -8.16 4.69
C PRO A 45 -2.18 -7.85 3.47
N ALA A 46 -2.07 -8.65 2.42
CA ALA A 46 -2.86 -8.49 1.21
C ALA A 46 -4.37 -8.57 1.49
N LEU A 47 -5.16 -7.80 0.73
CA LEU A 47 -6.62 -7.87 0.76
C LEU A 47 -7.11 -9.07 -0.06
N TYR A 48 -7.92 -9.93 0.54
CA TYR A 48 -8.57 -11.04 -0.17
C TYR A 48 -9.96 -10.61 -0.64
N VAL A 49 -10.19 -10.71 -1.96
CA VAL A 49 -11.48 -10.42 -2.59
C VAL A 49 -12.13 -11.74 -2.99
N ALA A 50 -13.36 -11.96 -2.54
CA ALA A 50 -14.14 -13.14 -2.87
C ALA A 50 -14.62 -13.09 -4.34
N ALA A 51 -15.10 -14.23 -4.85
CA ALA A 51 -15.54 -14.37 -6.24
C ALA A 51 -16.71 -13.43 -6.62
N ASP A 52 -17.49 -12.96 -5.64
CA ASP A 52 -18.57 -11.99 -5.82
C ASP A 52 -18.10 -10.52 -5.81
N GLY A 53 -16.80 -10.28 -5.66
CA GLY A 53 -16.19 -8.96 -5.60
C GLY A 53 -16.17 -8.33 -4.21
N THR A 54 -16.65 -9.01 -3.17
CA THR A 54 -16.63 -8.49 -1.80
C THR A 54 -15.31 -8.78 -1.08
N ALA A 55 -14.90 -7.92 -0.15
CA ALA A 55 -13.75 -8.13 0.71
C ALA A 55 -14.11 -7.82 2.16
N SER A 56 -14.34 -8.87 2.95
CA SER A 56 -14.79 -8.78 4.35
C SER A 56 -13.85 -9.46 5.33
N TYR A 57 -12.81 -10.15 4.85
CA TYR A 57 -11.82 -10.80 5.70
C TYR A 57 -10.90 -9.76 6.36
N PRO A 58 -10.85 -9.69 7.71
CA PRO A 58 -10.01 -8.71 8.39
C PRO A 58 -8.53 -9.09 8.32
N VAL A 59 -7.66 -8.07 8.25
CA VAL A 59 -6.21 -8.26 8.29
C VAL A 59 -5.60 -7.58 9.51
N LEU A 60 -4.50 -8.13 10.00
CA LEU A 60 -3.77 -7.61 11.17
C LEU A 60 -2.38 -7.12 10.77
N ALA A 61 -2.09 -5.86 11.03
CA ALA A 61 -0.76 -5.28 10.88
C ALA A 61 -0.11 -5.10 12.27
N PRO A 62 0.68 -6.07 12.77
CA PRO A 62 1.12 -6.08 14.16
C PRO A 62 2.12 -4.96 14.49
N ARG A 63 2.75 -4.34 13.49
CA ARG A 63 3.72 -3.24 13.66
C ARG A 63 3.02 -1.88 13.89
N LEU A 64 1.76 -1.73 13.48
CA LEU A 64 0.96 -0.53 13.68
C LEU A 64 0.17 -0.61 15.00
N LYS A 65 0.62 0.10 16.04
CA LYS A 65 0.05 -0.01 17.39
C LYS A 65 -1.00 1.06 17.74
N LYS A 66 -1.10 2.14 16.97
CA LYS A 66 -1.98 3.28 17.27
C LYS A 66 -2.52 3.89 15.97
N LEU A 67 -3.82 4.21 15.94
CA LEU A 67 -4.45 4.88 14.79
C LEU A 67 -3.82 6.24 14.46
N SER A 68 -3.30 6.95 15.47
CA SER A 68 -2.61 8.22 15.26
C SER A 68 -1.35 8.11 14.40
N LYS A 69 -0.79 6.90 14.21
CA LYS A 69 0.36 6.66 13.33
C LYS A 69 -0.01 6.61 11.85
N VAL A 70 -1.29 6.43 11.53
CA VAL A 70 -1.77 6.32 10.14
C VAL A 70 -2.62 7.51 9.69
N LYS A 71 -2.91 8.46 10.59
CA LYS A 71 -3.67 9.67 10.27
C LYS A 71 -2.89 10.58 9.31
N GLY A 72 -3.58 11.13 8.30
CA GLY A 72 -2.95 11.99 7.29
C GLY A 72 -2.21 11.20 6.20
N HIS A 73 -2.44 9.90 6.12
CA HIS A 73 -1.95 9.01 5.07
C HIS A 73 -3.12 8.48 4.24
N ALA A 74 -2.84 7.62 3.27
CA ALA A 74 -3.85 6.97 2.44
C ALA A 74 -3.68 5.45 2.47
N LEU A 75 -4.80 4.74 2.46
CA LEU A 75 -4.89 3.31 2.18
C LEU A 75 -4.97 3.12 0.66
N MET A 76 -4.23 2.14 0.15
CA MET A 76 -4.18 1.81 -1.26
C MET A 76 -4.53 0.34 -1.47
N VAL A 77 -5.38 0.07 -2.46
CA VAL A 77 -5.61 -1.27 -2.99
C VAL A 77 -4.99 -1.31 -4.38
N HIS A 78 -4.10 -2.25 -4.59
CA HIS A 78 -3.43 -2.47 -5.86
C HIS A 78 -4.22 -3.42 -6.76
N ALA A 79 -3.98 -3.37 -8.07
CA ALA A 79 -4.59 -4.26 -9.05
C ALA A 79 -3.97 -5.67 -9.01
N GLY A 80 -2.68 -5.77 -8.64
CA GLY A 80 -1.95 -7.01 -8.45
C GLY A 80 -1.98 -7.52 -7.00
N GLY A 81 -1.30 -8.65 -6.78
CA GLY A 81 -1.10 -9.22 -5.45
C GLY A 81 0.08 -8.58 -4.70
N ASP A 82 0.50 -9.23 -3.63
CA ASP A 82 1.65 -8.81 -2.82
C ASP A 82 2.39 -10.06 -2.33
N ASN A 83 3.62 -10.27 -2.81
CA ASN A 83 4.48 -11.38 -2.37
C ASN A 83 5.42 -11.02 -1.20
N HIS A 84 5.29 -9.81 -0.66
CA HIS A 84 6.07 -9.26 0.45
C HIS A 84 7.58 -9.17 0.16
N SER A 85 7.94 -9.03 -1.11
CA SER A 85 9.32 -8.89 -1.56
C SER A 85 9.42 -7.92 -2.73
N ASP A 86 10.60 -7.33 -2.92
CA ASP A 86 10.92 -6.55 -4.12
C ASP A 86 11.37 -7.43 -5.31
N HIS A 87 11.40 -8.76 -5.14
CA HIS A 87 11.74 -9.71 -6.19
C HIS A 87 10.61 -10.76 -6.36
N PRO A 88 10.19 -11.12 -7.59
CA PRO A 88 10.76 -10.70 -8.88
C PRO A 88 10.32 -9.31 -9.36
N ALA A 89 9.29 -8.73 -8.74
CA ALA A 89 8.78 -7.41 -9.08
C ALA A 89 8.87 -6.47 -7.87
N PRO A 90 9.14 -5.16 -8.08
CA PRO A 90 9.17 -4.19 -7.00
C PRO A 90 7.86 -4.15 -6.21
N LEU A 91 7.94 -3.81 -4.92
CA LEU A 91 6.79 -3.53 -4.07
C LEU A 91 5.74 -4.67 -4.09
N GLY A 92 6.19 -5.92 -4.01
CA GLY A 92 5.30 -7.07 -3.89
C GLY A 92 4.66 -7.51 -5.20
N GLY A 93 4.87 -6.78 -6.30
CA GLY A 93 4.16 -7.00 -7.56
C GLY A 93 2.75 -6.41 -7.60
N GLY A 94 2.42 -5.45 -6.73
CA GLY A 94 1.10 -4.83 -6.70
C GLY A 94 0.75 -4.04 -7.97
N GLY A 95 1.74 -3.38 -8.59
CA GLY A 95 1.54 -2.65 -9.84
C GLY A 95 0.57 -1.46 -9.68
N ASP A 96 -0.40 -1.37 -10.60
CA ASP A 96 -1.35 -0.25 -10.68
C ASP A 96 -2.22 -0.09 -9.42
N ARG A 97 -2.73 1.12 -9.22
CA ARG A 97 -3.54 1.50 -8.05
C ARG A 97 -5.02 1.42 -8.41
N ALA A 98 -5.75 0.45 -7.85
CA ALA A 98 -7.14 0.16 -8.17
C ALA A 98 -8.14 1.00 -7.34
N ALA A 99 -7.84 1.22 -6.05
CA ALA A 99 -8.64 2.07 -5.17
C ALA A 99 -7.77 2.76 -4.12
N CYS A 100 -8.22 3.91 -3.62
CA CYS A 100 -7.52 4.69 -2.61
C CYS A 100 -8.50 5.38 -1.67
N GLY A 101 -8.14 5.49 -0.39
CA GLY A 101 -8.89 6.27 0.60
C GLY A 101 -7.98 6.99 1.58
N VAL A 102 -8.24 8.27 1.85
CA VAL A 102 -7.50 9.06 2.84
C VAL A 102 -7.97 8.72 4.26
N ILE A 103 -7.02 8.68 5.20
CA ILE A 103 -7.22 8.38 6.64
C ILE A 103 -7.19 9.65 7.48
#